data_AF-A0A835V700-F1
#
_entry.id   AF-A0A835V700-F1
#
_cell.length_a   1.000
_cell.length_b   1.000
_cell.length_c   1.000
_cell.angle_alpha   90.00
_cell.angle_beta   90.00
_cell.angle_gamma   90.00
#
_symmetry.space_group_name_H-M   'P 1'
#
loop_
_entity.id
_entity.type
_entity.pdbx_description
1 polymer ?
#
loop_
_entity_poly.entity_id
_entity_poly.type
_entity_poly.pdbx_seq_one_letter_code
_entity_poly.pdbx_strand_id
1 'polypeptide(L)'
;MFLATTYDKSSEAWTKFSPNVEVLRRMASYARSSADLLTNLIQQGQTGPYTWECLFRTPMNNYDAVVLLHRDKLSYPRRLLFPNEISLGKQIIQEKASKEFKPFLELDNIVECSDDARSKLLVNFDPSRFFLLDLKEEFPEMFKIWYDALGGDTIGLTWELKKRKRNEEDDSNQNSHVDVLKCVGELGKGFVRSVHLLKVPRLEA
;
A
#
# COMPACT_ATOMS: atom_id res chain seq x y z
N MET A 1 17.57 -0.61 15.58
CA MET A 1 17.62 -2.03 16.01
C MET A 1 19.08 -2.41 16.07
N PHE A 2 19.50 -3.18 17.07
CA PHE A 2 20.89 -3.62 17.20
C PHE A 2 20.92 -5.14 17.12
N LEU A 3 21.42 -5.65 16.00
CA LEU A 3 21.67 -7.07 15.75
C LEU A 3 23.17 -7.31 15.77
N ALA A 4 23.66 -7.96 16.82
CA ALA A 4 25.05 -8.38 16.91
C ALA A 4 25.18 -9.88 16.66
N THR A 5 26.16 -10.25 15.86
CA THR A 5 26.58 -11.63 15.62
C THR A 5 28.10 -11.74 15.77
N THR A 6 28.64 -12.95 15.70
CA THR A 6 30.10 -13.15 15.68
C THR A 6 30.78 -12.47 14.49
N TYR A 7 30.07 -12.34 13.36
CA TYR A 7 30.53 -11.71 12.13
C TYR A 7 30.34 -10.19 12.09
N ASP A 8 29.37 -9.67 12.85
CA ASP A 8 29.02 -8.25 12.91
C ASP A 8 28.72 -7.85 14.35
N LYS A 9 29.75 -7.46 15.09
CA LYS A 9 29.64 -7.11 16.51
C LYS A 9 29.07 -5.71 16.74
N SER A 10 29.26 -4.80 15.78
CA SER A 10 28.82 -3.41 15.85
C SER A 10 27.47 -3.16 15.18
N SER A 11 26.85 -4.20 14.59
CA SER A 11 25.55 -4.11 13.92
C SER A 11 25.57 -3.18 12.70
N GLU A 12 26.69 -3.15 12.01
CA GLU A 12 26.92 -2.24 10.90
C GLU A 12 26.41 -2.77 9.56
N ALA A 13 26.33 -4.08 9.40
CA ALA A 13 26.04 -4.69 8.10
C ALA A 13 24.55 -4.60 7.74
N TRP A 14 23.65 -4.73 8.72
CA TRP A 14 22.22 -4.94 8.45
C TRP A 14 21.29 -3.83 8.93
N THR A 15 21.62 -3.15 10.03
CA THR A 15 20.69 -2.24 10.72
C THR A 15 21.17 -0.81 10.91
N LYS A 16 22.32 -0.46 10.34
CA LYS A 16 22.95 0.86 10.49
C LYS A 16 22.12 1.99 9.91
N PHE A 17 21.56 1.79 8.72
CA PHE A 17 20.84 2.84 7.97
C PHE A 17 19.32 2.65 7.95
N SER A 18 18.86 1.39 7.99
CA SER A 18 17.44 1.04 8.01
C SER A 18 17.25 -0.22 8.85
N PRO A 19 16.07 -0.45 9.45
CA PRO A 19 14.87 0.39 9.44
C PRO A 19 14.97 1.65 10.33
N ASN A 20 14.20 2.70 9.99
CA ASN A 20 14.10 3.90 10.81
C ASN A 20 13.23 3.70 12.07
N VAL A 21 13.26 4.68 12.98
CA VAL A 21 12.58 4.59 14.28
C VAL A 21 11.07 4.38 14.14
N GLU A 22 10.42 5.02 13.17
CA GLU A 22 8.98 4.87 12.95
C GLU A 22 8.60 3.48 12.45
N VAL A 23 9.37 2.94 11.49
CA VAL A 23 9.20 1.58 10.97
C VAL A 23 9.43 0.57 12.10
N LEU A 24 10.45 0.79 12.94
CA LEU A 24 10.72 -0.05 14.11
C LEU A 24 9.59 -0.02 15.13
N ARG A 25 9.06 1.16 15.45
CA ARG A 25 7.92 1.30 16.37
C ARG A 25 6.70 0.57 15.83
N ARG A 26 6.42 0.71 14.53
CA ARG A 26 5.32 -0.01 13.87
C ARG A 26 5.52 -1.52 13.92
N MET A 27 6.72 -2.00 13.60
CA MET A 27 7.07 -3.43 13.65
C MET A 27 6.88 -3.99 15.07
N ALA A 28 7.36 -3.29 16.09
CA ALA A 28 7.19 -3.71 17.49
C ALA A 28 5.71 -3.74 17.91
N SER A 29 4.92 -2.75 17.51
CA SER A 29 3.47 -2.73 17.77
C SER A 29 2.74 -3.89 17.10
N TYR A 30 3.07 -4.21 15.84
CA TYR A 30 2.47 -5.34 15.13
C TYR A 30 2.86 -6.67 15.77
N ALA A 31 4.13 -6.84 16.14
CA ALA A 31 4.59 -8.04 16.84
C ALA A 31 3.85 -8.25 18.17
N ARG A 32 3.69 -7.19 18.97
CA ARG A 32 2.95 -7.24 20.24
C ARG A 32 1.49 -7.65 20.01
N SER A 33 0.78 -6.92 19.14
CA SER A 33 -0.64 -7.22 18.84
C SER A 33 -0.83 -8.63 18.27
N SER A 34 0.12 -9.12 17.48
CA SER A 34 0.10 -10.47 16.91
C SER A 34 0.31 -11.54 17.97
N ALA A 35 1.27 -11.32 18.88
CA ALA A 35 1.52 -12.23 20.00
C ALA A 35 0.31 -12.32 20.93
N ASP A 36 -0.32 -11.19 21.24
CA ASP A 36 -1.53 -11.15 22.07
C ASP A 36 -2.69 -11.90 21.40
N LEU A 37 -2.92 -11.66 20.09
CA LEU A 37 -3.94 -12.37 19.32
C LEU A 37 -3.69 -13.89 19.30
N LEU A 38 -2.47 -14.33 18.98
CA LEU A 38 -2.10 -15.74 18.95
C LEU A 38 -2.26 -16.40 20.32
N THR A 39 -1.84 -15.71 21.38
CA THR A 39 -1.98 -16.22 22.77
C THR A 39 -3.45 -16.45 23.11
N ASN A 40 -4.31 -15.48 22.80
CA ASN A 40 -5.75 -15.60 23.02
C ASN A 40 -6.37 -16.73 22.19
N LEU A 41 -5.99 -16.86 20.92
CA LEU A 41 -6.47 -17.93 20.03
C LEU A 41 -6.08 -19.32 20.54
N ILE A 42 -4.87 -19.47 21.08
CA ILE A 42 -4.39 -20.75 21.64
C ILE A 42 -5.12 -21.07 22.96
N GLN A 43 -5.32 -20.08 23.82
CA GLN A 43 -5.91 -20.28 25.15
C GLN A 43 -7.43 -20.44 25.13
N GLN A 44 -8.12 -19.65 24.31
CA GLN A 44 -9.58 -19.50 24.32
C GLN A 44 -10.25 -20.03 23.05
N GLY A 45 -9.47 -20.51 22.08
CA GLY A 45 -9.95 -20.91 20.76
C GLY A 45 -10.41 -19.71 19.92
N GLN A 46 -11.08 -20.00 18.80
CA GLN A 46 -11.68 -18.97 17.95
C GLN A 46 -13.04 -18.55 18.51
N THR A 47 -13.03 -17.57 19.42
CA THR A 47 -14.25 -17.03 20.05
C THR A 47 -14.60 -15.61 19.61
N GLY A 48 -13.72 -14.93 18.84
CA GLY A 48 -13.90 -13.55 18.37
C GLY A 48 -14.03 -13.41 16.85
N PRO A 49 -14.29 -12.19 16.35
CA PRO A 49 -14.40 -11.90 14.91
C PRO A 49 -13.04 -11.95 14.18
N TYR A 50 -11.93 -11.93 14.93
CA TYR A 50 -10.58 -11.94 14.41
C TYR A 50 -10.04 -13.37 14.37
N THR A 51 -9.71 -13.84 13.18
CA THR A 51 -9.05 -15.13 12.95
C THR A 51 -7.54 -14.95 12.78
N TRP A 52 -6.79 -16.05 12.71
CA TRP A 52 -5.35 -16.03 12.46
C TRP A 52 -4.99 -15.33 11.13
N GLU A 53 -5.92 -15.27 10.17
CA GLU A 53 -5.72 -14.60 8.88
C GLU A 53 -5.43 -13.11 9.04
N CYS A 54 -5.94 -12.48 10.11
CA CYS A 54 -5.70 -11.06 10.40
C CYS A 54 -4.21 -10.75 10.60
N LEU A 55 -3.39 -11.75 10.97
CA LEU A 55 -1.93 -11.60 11.08
C LEU A 55 -1.26 -11.35 9.73
N PHE A 56 -1.88 -11.80 8.65
CA PHE A 56 -1.39 -11.65 7.28
C PHE A 56 -2.09 -10.52 6.52
N ARG A 57 -2.98 -9.78 7.18
CA ARG A 57 -3.65 -8.61 6.62
C ARG A 57 -3.02 -7.35 7.19
N THR A 58 -2.74 -6.39 6.32
CA THR A 58 -2.21 -5.10 6.77
C THR A 58 -3.33 -4.31 7.46
N PRO A 59 -3.13 -3.82 8.70
CA PRO A 59 -4.13 -2.98 9.36
C PRO A 59 -4.19 -1.61 8.69
N MET A 60 -5.28 -1.35 7.97
CA MET A 60 -5.43 -0.14 7.14
C MET A 60 -5.67 1.13 7.96
N ASN A 61 -6.13 0.99 9.21
CA ASN A 61 -6.39 2.10 10.13
C ASN A 61 -5.14 2.90 10.53
N ASN A 62 -3.94 2.48 10.16
CA ASN A 62 -2.68 3.16 10.48
C ASN A 62 -2.22 4.16 9.42
N TYR A 63 -2.99 4.31 8.33
CA TYR A 63 -2.73 5.22 7.24
C TYR A 63 -3.72 6.39 7.26
N ASP A 64 -3.33 7.50 6.65
CA ASP A 64 -4.22 8.66 6.49
C ASP A 64 -5.13 8.48 5.29
N ALA A 65 -4.57 7.93 4.20
CA ALA A 65 -5.31 7.51 3.03
C ALA A 65 -4.86 6.13 2.55
N VAL A 66 -5.71 5.46 1.80
CA VAL A 66 -5.45 4.13 1.26
C VAL A 66 -5.91 4.06 -0.19
N VAL A 67 -5.05 3.51 -1.04
CA VAL A 67 -5.33 3.21 -2.44
C VAL A 67 -5.53 1.70 -2.56
N LEU A 68 -6.70 1.30 -3.05
CA LEU A 68 -6.99 -0.08 -3.45
C LEU A 68 -6.71 -0.24 -4.94
N LEU A 69 -6.06 -1.34 -5.30
CA LEU A 69 -5.71 -1.68 -6.68
C LEU A 69 -6.65 -2.77 -7.22
N HIS A 70 -6.82 -2.81 -8.54
CA HIS A 70 -7.56 -3.89 -9.19
C HIS A 70 -6.75 -5.19 -9.14
N ARG A 71 -7.33 -6.23 -8.51
CA ARG A 71 -6.64 -7.51 -8.24
C ARG A 71 -6.25 -8.23 -9.53
N ASP A 72 -7.09 -8.17 -10.54
CA ASP A 72 -6.87 -8.74 -11.87
C ASP A 72 -5.81 -7.99 -12.68
N LYS A 73 -5.32 -6.86 -12.17
CA LYS A 73 -4.28 -6.03 -12.78
C LYS A 73 -2.94 -6.11 -12.07
N LEU A 74 -2.85 -6.82 -10.95
CA LEU A 74 -1.58 -7.05 -10.26
C LEU A 74 -0.67 -7.94 -11.10
N SER A 75 0.65 -7.81 -10.90
CA SER A 75 1.68 -8.65 -11.55
C SER A 75 1.48 -10.14 -11.26
N TYR A 76 1.02 -10.45 -10.04
CA TYR A 76 0.78 -11.81 -9.58
C TYR A 76 -0.58 -11.96 -8.86
N PRO A 77 -1.72 -11.89 -9.57
CA PRO A 77 -3.05 -11.89 -8.95
C PRO A 77 -3.32 -13.11 -8.06
N ARG A 78 -2.76 -14.27 -8.44
CA ARG A 78 -2.95 -15.55 -7.74
C ARG A 78 -2.16 -15.67 -6.43
N ARG A 79 -1.23 -14.74 -6.15
CA ARG A 79 -0.44 -14.74 -4.91
C ARG A 79 -1.11 -13.95 -3.78
N LEU A 80 -2.14 -13.17 -4.09
CA LEU A 80 -2.89 -12.41 -3.11
C LEU A 80 -3.80 -13.33 -2.29
N LEU A 81 -3.36 -13.70 -1.09
CA LEU A 81 -4.08 -14.63 -0.22
C LEU A 81 -5.28 -13.99 0.48
N PHE A 82 -5.10 -12.78 1.00
CA PHE A 82 -6.08 -12.09 1.81
C PHE A 82 -6.35 -10.71 1.23
N PRO A 83 -7.28 -10.63 0.27
CA PRO A 83 -7.59 -9.37 -0.35
C PRO A 83 -8.24 -8.41 0.64
N ASN A 84 -7.89 -7.13 0.51
CA ASN A 84 -8.42 -6.14 1.42
C ASN A 84 -9.74 -5.58 0.91
N GLU A 85 -10.65 -5.33 1.84
CA GLU A 85 -11.89 -4.62 1.61
C GLU A 85 -12.00 -3.55 2.68
N ILE A 86 -12.26 -2.32 2.24
CA ILE A 86 -12.33 -1.17 3.13
C ILE A 86 -13.79 -0.76 3.23
N SER A 87 -14.32 -0.85 4.45
CA SER A 87 -15.62 -0.28 4.82
C SER A 87 -15.49 1.03 5.61
N LEU A 88 -14.26 1.46 5.90
CA LEU A 88 -13.94 2.59 6.77
C LEU A 88 -13.44 3.79 5.95
N GLY A 89 -13.84 4.99 6.34
CA GLY A 89 -13.37 6.26 5.75
C GLY A 89 -14.25 6.79 4.62
N LYS A 90 -13.86 7.96 4.10
CA LYS A 90 -14.55 8.62 2.98
C LYS A 90 -13.94 8.14 1.67
N GLN A 91 -14.73 7.43 0.88
CA GLN A 91 -14.36 7.08 -0.48
C GLN A 91 -14.32 8.35 -1.35
N ILE A 92 -13.16 8.63 -1.95
CA ILE A 92 -12.95 9.81 -2.77
C ILE A 92 -13.17 9.48 -4.25
N ILE A 93 -12.63 8.35 -4.69
CA ILE A 93 -12.69 7.88 -6.09
C ILE A 93 -13.08 6.41 -6.14
N GLN A 94 -13.83 6.04 -7.17
CA GLN A 94 -14.00 4.67 -7.62
C GLN A 94 -13.78 4.59 -9.12
N GLU A 95 -12.90 3.69 -9.53
CA GLU A 95 -12.54 3.54 -10.93
C GLU A 95 -12.78 2.12 -11.44
N LYS A 96 -13.01 2.04 -12.74
CA LYS A 96 -13.16 0.78 -13.47
C LYS A 96 -11.78 0.33 -13.96
N ALA A 97 -11.55 -0.98 -13.94
CA ALA A 97 -10.30 -1.54 -14.43
C ALA A 97 -10.12 -1.25 -15.93
N SER A 98 -8.91 -0.88 -16.34
CA SER A 98 -8.58 -0.70 -17.75
C SER A 98 -8.66 -2.03 -18.50
N LYS A 99 -9.03 -1.99 -19.78
CA LYS A 99 -8.96 -3.15 -20.68
C LYS A 99 -7.65 -3.20 -21.47
N GLU A 100 -6.81 -2.17 -21.35
CA GLU A 100 -5.61 -1.98 -22.16
C GLU A 100 -4.49 -2.95 -21.79
N PHE A 101 -4.40 -3.34 -20.51
CA PHE A 101 -3.42 -4.33 -20.07
C PHE A 101 -4.06 -5.45 -19.25
N LYS A 102 -3.50 -6.66 -19.39
CA LYS A 102 -3.83 -7.84 -18.61
C LYS A 102 -2.52 -8.51 -18.18
N PRO A 103 -2.38 -8.98 -16.93
CA PRO A 103 -1.15 -9.63 -16.45
C PRO A 103 -0.83 -10.93 -17.20
N PHE A 104 -1.87 -11.61 -17.68
CA PHE A 104 -1.75 -12.83 -18.46
C PHE A 104 -2.25 -12.59 -19.88
N LEU A 105 -1.49 -13.11 -20.85
CA LEU A 105 -1.87 -13.10 -22.25
C LEU A 105 -2.95 -14.16 -22.47
N GLU A 106 -4.12 -13.75 -22.97
CA GLU A 106 -5.18 -14.69 -23.35
C GLU A 106 -4.79 -15.36 -24.67
N LEU A 107 -4.62 -16.68 -24.63
CA LEU A 107 -4.08 -17.46 -25.75
C LEU A 107 -5.03 -17.53 -26.95
N ASP A 108 -6.32 -17.25 -26.74
CA ASP A 108 -7.39 -17.41 -27.72
C ASP A 108 -7.21 -16.56 -28.99
N ASN A 109 -6.44 -15.47 -28.93
CA ASN A 109 -6.21 -14.55 -30.06
C ASN A 109 -4.78 -14.62 -30.65
N ILE A 110 -3.91 -15.51 -30.14
CA ILE A 110 -2.48 -15.52 -30.50
C ILE A 110 -2.21 -16.29 -31.79
N VAL A 111 -3.10 -17.21 -32.17
CA VAL A 111 -2.91 -18.11 -33.31
C VAL A 111 -2.91 -17.36 -34.65
N GLU A 112 -3.48 -16.15 -34.70
CA GLU A 112 -3.67 -15.42 -35.97
C GLU A 112 -2.53 -14.43 -36.31
N CYS A 113 -1.69 -13.97 -35.37
CA CYS A 113 -0.55 -13.08 -35.68
C CYS A 113 0.53 -13.04 -34.59
N SER A 114 1.70 -13.63 -34.86
CA SER A 114 2.85 -13.69 -33.92
C SER A 114 3.41 -12.31 -33.54
N ASP A 115 3.30 -11.30 -34.41
CA ASP A 115 3.89 -9.98 -34.16
C ASP A 115 3.01 -9.11 -33.24
N ASP A 116 1.69 -9.25 -33.35
CA ASP A 116 0.72 -8.58 -32.45
C ASP A 116 0.75 -9.19 -31.04
N ALA A 117 0.99 -10.50 -30.93
CA ALA A 117 1.19 -11.15 -29.63
C ALA A 117 2.48 -10.66 -28.93
N ARG A 118 3.56 -10.41 -29.69
CA ARG A 118 4.82 -9.90 -29.16
C ARG A 118 4.72 -8.45 -28.69
N SER A 119 4.01 -7.59 -29.42
CA SER A 119 3.83 -6.18 -29.03
C SER A 119 2.99 -6.04 -27.76
N LYS A 120 2.07 -6.97 -27.50
CA LYS A 120 1.24 -7.03 -26.28
C LYS A 120 1.93 -7.65 -25.07
N LEU A 121 3.04 -8.36 -25.27
CA LEU A 121 3.74 -9.07 -24.20
C LEU A 121 4.73 -8.13 -23.51
N LEU A 122 4.37 -7.69 -22.30
CA LEU A 122 5.20 -6.82 -21.48
C LEU A 122 6.02 -7.66 -20.48
N VAL A 123 7.24 -8.06 -20.87
CA VAL A 123 8.14 -8.84 -20.01
C VAL A 123 8.57 -8.03 -18.79
N ASN A 124 8.51 -8.64 -17.59
CA ASN A 124 8.90 -8.01 -16.32
C ASN A 124 8.15 -6.70 -16.00
N PHE A 125 7.00 -6.48 -16.63
CA PHE A 125 6.17 -5.34 -16.33
C PHE A 125 5.47 -5.53 -14.97
N ASP A 126 5.74 -4.62 -14.05
CA ASP A 126 5.14 -4.57 -12.74
C ASP A 126 4.37 -3.24 -12.57
N PRO A 127 3.05 -3.22 -12.84
CA PRO A 127 2.25 -1.99 -12.74
C PRO A 127 2.30 -1.35 -11.36
N SER A 128 2.41 -2.16 -10.29
CA SER A 128 2.56 -1.63 -8.93
C SER A 128 3.83 -0.80 -8.80
N ARG A 129 4.94 -1.28 -9.36
CA ARG A 129 6.23 -0.57 -9.30
C ARG A 129 6.19 0.74 -10.09
N PHE A 130 5.62 0.74 -11.30
CA PHE A 130 5.50 1.96 -12.10
C PHE A 130 4.62 2.99 -11.40
N PHE A 131 3.45 2.58 -10.90
CA PHE A 131 2.57 3.46 -10.14
C PHE A 131 3.25 4.07 -8.91
N LEU A 132 4.09 3.29 -8.21
CA LEU A 132 4.88 3.80 -7.07
C LEU A 132 5.97 4.80 -7.47
N LEU A 133 6.53 4.70 -8.69
CA LEU A 133 7.47 5.68 -9.21
C LEU A 133 6.73 6.97 -9.57
N ASP A 134 5.61 6.85 -10.30
CA ASP A 134 4.77 7.98 -10.69
C ASP A 134 4.30 8.76 -9.45
N LEU A 135 3.87 8.07 -8.39
CA LEU A 135 3.49 8.72 -7.14
C LEU A 135 4.64 9.49 -6.48
N LYS A 136 5.88 8.99 -6.57
CA LYS A 136 7.05 9.67 -5.99
C LYS A 136 7.48 10.87 -6.83
N GLU A 137 7.30 10.80 -8.15
CA GLU A 137 7.63 11.88 -9.07
C GLU A 137 6.61 13.02 -9.02
N GLU A 138 5.31 12.69 -8.99
CA GLU A 138 4.21 13.67 -8.95
C GLU A 138 4.01 14.28 -7.54
N PHE A 139 4.24 13.49 -6.49
CA PHE A 139 4.03 13.92 -5.10
C PHE A 139 5.29 13.78 -4.25
N PRO A 140 6.40 14.45 -4.62
CA PRO A 140 7.68 14.30 -3.93
C PRO A 140 7.56 14.79 -2.49
N GLU A 141 7.93 13.93 -1.54
CA GLU A 141 7.98 14.24 -0.10
C GLU A 141 6.64 14.71 0.52
N MET A 142 5.52 14.50 -0.18
CA MET A 142 4.18 14.79 0.34
C MET A 142 3.64 13.60 1.15
N PHE A 143 4.00 12.39 0.73
CA PHE A 143 3.55 11.15 1.34
C PHE A 143 4.71 10.23 1.66
N LYS A 144 4.59 9.57 2.81
CA LYS A 144 5.24 8.30 3.06
C LYS A 144 4.36 7.18 2.49
N ILE A 145 4.89 6.49 1.49
CA ILE A 145 4.18 5.42 0.78
C ILE A 145 4.52 4.08 1.41
N TRP A 146 3.48 3.30 1.71
CA TRP A 146 3.56 1.97 2.30
C TRP A 146 2.92 0.97 1.34
N TYR A 147 3.66 -0.05 0.95
CA TYR A 147 3.18 -1.03 -0.02
C TYR A 147 3.79 -2.40 0.25
N ASP A 148 3.15 -3.43 -0.28
CA ASP A 148 3.70 -4.79 -0.31
C ASP A 148 4.49 -4.98 -1.61
N ALA A 149 5.80 -5.17 -1.46
CA ALA A 149 6.71 -5.39 -2.59
C ALA A 149 6.47 -6.73 -3.32
N LEU A 150 5.68 -7.64 -2.74
CA LEU A 150 5.34 -8.93 -3.34
C LEU A 150 4.01 -8.90 -4.11
N GLY A 151 3.38 -7.73 -4.24
CA GLY A 151 2.21 -7.52 -5.10
C GLY A 151 0.88 -7.58 -4.35
N GLY A 152 0.80 -6.93 -3.17
CA GLY A 152 -0.46 -6.71 -2.48
C GLY A 152 -1.41 -5.80 -3.27
N ASP A 153 -2.71 -5.87 -2.98
CA ASP A 153 -3.76 -5.07 -3.63
C ASP A 153 -3.97 -3.69 -2.99
N THR A 154 -3.08 -3.28 -2.07
CA THR A 154 -3.23 -2.05 -1.30
C THR A 154 -1.95 -1.27 -1.15
N ILE A 155 -2.10 0.04 -1.18
CA ILE A 155 -1.04 1.01 -0.88
C ILE A 155 -1.57 1.96 0.20
N GLY A 156 -0.84 2.06 1.31
CA GLY A 156 -1.11 3.00 2.39
C GLY A 156 -0.33 4.30 2.18
N LEU A 157 -0.98 5.43 2.42
CA LEU A 157 -0.39 6.75 2.35
C LEU A 157 -0.45 7.42 3.73
N THR A 158 0.67 7.97 4.18
CA THR A 158 0.76 8.80 5.39
C THR A 158 1.31 10.16 5.00
N TRP A 159 0.67 11.25 5.41
CA TRP A 159 1.12 12.60 5.06
C TRP A 159 2.47 12.89 5.72
N GLU A 160 3.44 13.35 4.94
CA GLU A 160 4.68 13.93 5.49
C GLU A 160 4.46 15.44 5.66
N LEU A 161 3.95 15.82 6.84
CA LEU A 161 3.82 17.23 7.22
C LEU A 161 5.22 17.81 7.46
N LYS A 162 5.92 18.19 6.39
CA LYS A 162 7.01 19.15 6.54
C LYS A 162 6.40 20.40 7.16
N LYS A 163 7.04 20.94 8.21
CA LYS A 163 6.62 22.17 8.92
C LYS A 163 6.48 23.33 7.95
N ARG A 164 5.37 23.40 7.20
CA ARG A 164 4.95 24.59 6.48
C ARG A 164 4.62 25.59 7.57
N LYS A 165 5.36 26.70 7.56
CA LYS A 165 5.09 27.85 8.43
C LYS A 165 3.60 28.14 8.38
N ARG A 166 3.00 28.15 9.57
CA ARG A 166 1.63 28.47 9.91
C ARG A 166 1.13 29.65 9.06
N ASN A 167 0.22 29.38 8.12
CA ASN A 167 -0.74 30.36 7.65
C ASN A 167 -2.12 29.80 7.97
N GLU A 168 -2.88 30.57 8.73
CA GLU A 168 -4.22 30.26 9.22
C GLU A 168 -5.18 30.08 8.04
N GLU A 169 -5.66 28.85 7.82
CA GLU A 169 -6.74 28.55 6.86
C GLU A 169 -7.20 27.09 7.05
N ASP A 170 -7.84 26.81 8.18
CA ASP A 170 -8.18 25.44 8.61
C ASP A 170 -9.33 24.76 7.82
N ASP A 171 -10.04 25.50 6.95
CA ASP A 171 -11.09 24.93 6.07
C ASP A 171 -10.68 24.76 4.60
N SER A 172 -9.68 25.50 4.09
CA SER A 172 -9.22 25.36 2.69
C SER A 172 -8.31 24.13 2.49
N ASN A 173 -7.63 23.71 3.56
CA ASN A 173 -6.66 22.61 3.52
C ASN A 173 -7.31 21.22 3.35
N GLN A 174 -8.53 21.00 3.86
CA GLN A 174 -9.23 19.72 3.68
C GLN A 174 -9.60 19.46 2.21
N ASN A 175 -10.07 20.49 1.51
CA ASN A 175 -10.33 20.39 0.06
C ASN A 175 -9.04 20.11 -0.70
N SER A 176 -7.93 20.78 -0.32
CA SER A 176 -6.63 20.51 -0.93
C SER A 176 -6.20 19.05 -0.81
N HIS A 177 -6.41 18.39 0.33
CA HIS A 177 -6.01 17.01 0.52
C HIS A 177 -6.89 16.04 -0.27
N VAL A 178 -8.19 16.33 -0.35
CA VAL A 178 -9.13 15.57 -1.19
C VAL A 178 -8.75 15.70 -2.66
N ASP A 179 -8.37 16.89 -3.12
CA ASP A 179 -7.98 17.13 -4.51
C ASP A 179 -6.66 16.43 -4.86
N VAL A 180 -5.68 16.42 -3.95
CA VAL A 180 -4.47 15.60 -4.13
C VAL A 180 -4.82 14.11 -4.23
N LEU A 181 -5.69 13.59 -3.37
CA LEU A 181 -6.13 12.19 -3.44
C LEU A 181 -6.92 11.88 -4.71
N LYS A 182 -7.59 12.88 -5.30
CA LYS A 182 -8.17 12.72 -6.63
C LYS A 182 -7.11 12.57 -7.70
N CYS A 183 -6.08 13.41 -7.67
CA CYS A 183 -4.94 13.30 -8.58
C CYS A 183 -4.22 11.94 -8.45
N VAL A 184 -4.12 11.39 -7.23
CA VAL A 184 -3.60 10.03 -7.00
C VAL A 184 -4.43 8.97 -7.72
N GLY A 185 -5.76 9.09 -7.72
CA GLY A 185 -6.65 8.21 -8.47
C GLY A 185 -6.42 8.32 -9.97
N GLU A 186 -6.46 9.56 -10.50
CA GLU A 186 -6.26 9.83 -11.93
C GLU A 186 -4.87 9.40 -12.43
N LEU A 187 -3.83 9.52 -11.61
CA LEU A 187 -2.49 9.07 -11.96
C LEU A 187 -2.45 7.55 -12.17
N GLY A 188 -3.18 6.81 -11.34
CA GLY A 188 -3.28 5.35 -11.40
C GLY A 188 -4.44 4.86 -12.26
N LYS A 189 -4.92 5.67 -13.21
CA LYS A 189 -6.19 5.42 -13.88
C LYS A 189 -6.26 4.03 -14.51
N GLY A 190 -7.33 3.31 -14.17
CA GLY A 190 -7.55 1.95 -14.67
C GLY A 190 -6.71 0.85 -14.01
N PHE A 191 -5.74 1.21 -13.15
CA PHE A 191 -5.05 0.29 -12.24
C PHE A 191 -5.58 0.43 -10.80
N VAL A 192 -5.86 1.66 -10.38
CA VAL A 192 -6.49 1.99 -9.11
C VAL A 192 -7.98 1.63 -9.17
N ARG A 193 -8.45 0.95 -8.13
CA ARG A 193 -9.86 0.61 -7.92
C ARG A 193 -10.59 1.69 -7.16
N SER A 194 -9.98 2.20 -6.09
CA SER A 194 -10.58 3.25 -5.26
C SER A 194 -9.58 3.88 -4.32
N VAL A 195 -9.80 5.14 -3.98
CA VAL A 195 -9.00 5.88 -2.99
C VAL A 195 -9.91 6.25 -1.81
N HIS A 196 -9.45 5.94 -0.60
CA HIS A 196 -10.18 6.15 0.65
C HIS A 196 -9.37 7.06 1.58
N LEU A 197 -9.99 8.13 2.07
CA LEU A 197 -9.45 8.97 3.13
C LEU A 197 -9.93 8.42 4.49
N LEU A 198 -9.01 7.92 5.31
CA LEU A 198 -9.30 7.29 6.59
C LEU A 198 -9.16 8.26 7.77
N LYS A 199 -8.10 9.07 7.75
CA LYS A 199 -7.84 10.09 8.76
C LYS A 199 -7.52 11.39 8.05
N VAL A 200 -8.18 12.46 8.49
CA VAL A 200 -7.72 13.81 8.16
C VAL A 200 -6.41 14.01 8.94
N PRO A 201 -5.34 14.51 8.30
CA PRO A 201 -4.07 14.75 8.99
C PRO A 201 -4.32 15.65 10.19
N ARG A 202 -4.05 15.11 11.38
CA ARG A 202 -4.03 15.91 12.60
C ARG A 202 -2.67 16.59 12.62
N LEU A 203 -2.67 17.92 12.51
CA LEU A 203 -1.54 18.72 12.98
C LEU A 203 -1.42 18.42 14.47
N GLU A 204 -0.42 17.63 14.87
CA GLU A 204 -0.11 17.47 16.29
C GLU A 204 0.24 18.86 16.84
N ALA A 205 -0.57 19.31 17.80
CA ALA A 205 -0.39 20.54 18.55
C ALA A 205 0.74 20.42 19.57
#